data_AF-A0A382RNT6-F1
#
_entry.id   AF-A0A382RNT6-F1
#
_cell.length_a   1.000
_cell.length_b   1.000
_cell.length_c   1.000
_cell.angle_alpha   90.00
_cell.angle_beta   90.00
_cell.angle_gamma   90.00
#
_symmetry.space_group_name_H-M   'P 1'
#
loop_
_entity.id
_entity.type
_entity.pdbx_description
1 polymer ?
#
loop_
_entity_poly.entity_id
_entity_poly.type
_entity_poly.pdbx_seq_one_letter_code
_entity_poly.pdbx_strand_id
1 'polypeptide(L)'
;MTLMKTGIVLLILLGIQLVSTAAWAQERVKSLNIRQFEIEESIRNGLKYYLEPRDYILRVKLFGEERAASVANESLPGFGPIGKKESGGGEKYWEISSMRVDLVMHKEVSPSVNSYIGEIVPLLSGLDYERGDEFVYVPIIPNQSELKKEVETPVDEEKRPEGGEGKTAKMEISE
;
A
#
# COMPACT_ATOMS: atom_id res chain seq x y z
N MET A 1 52.98 10.13 -4.59
CA MET A 1 52.41 9.19 -3.58
C MET A 1 50.94 9.46 -3.22
N THR A 2 50.42 10.68 -3.40
CA THR A 2 49.02 11.07 -3.09
C THR A 2 47.99 10.56 -4.10
N LEU A 3 48.36 10.46 -5.38
CA LEU A 3 47.47 9.96 -6.45
C LEU A 3 47.15 8.45 -6.32
N MET A 4 48.13 7.67 -5.88
CA MET A 4 47.96 6.22 -5.69
C MET A 4 47.10 5.92 -4.45
N LYS A 5 47.23 6.72 -3.38
CA LYS A 5 46.41 6.62 -2.17
C LYS A 5 44.95 7.00 -2.43
N THR A 6 44.70 8.02 -3.24
CA THR A 6 43.33 8.44 -3.61
C THR A 6 42.65 7.41 -4.53
N GLY A 7 43.38 6.80 -5.46
CA GLY A 7 42.85 5.70 -6.28
C GLY A 7 42.46 4.46 -5.47
N ILE A 8 43.26 4.09 -4.46
CA ILE A 8 42.95 2.97 -3.57
C ILE A 8 41.72 3.28 -2.70
N VAL A 9 41.60 4.51 -2.19
CA VAL A 9 40.41 4.94 -1.42
C VAL A 9 39.15 4.92 -2.30
N LEU A 10 39.25 5.32 -3.56
CA LEU A 10 38.13 5.27 -4.51
C LEU A 10 37.70 3.84 -4.82
N LEU A 11 38.66 2.91 -4.98
CA LEU A 11 38.40 1.48 -5.19
C LEU A 11 37.75 0.82 -3.97
N ILE A 12 38.17 1.21 -2.77
CA ILE A 12 37.56 0.73 -1.52
C ILE A 12 36.13 1.25 -1.39
N LEU A 13 35.89 2.54 -1.67
CA LEU A 13 34.54 3.12 -1.69
C LEU A 13 33.64 2.46 -2.73
N LEU A 14 34.15 2.16 -3.93
CA LEU A 14 33.41 1.45 -4.97
C LEU A 14 33.11 -0.01 -4.58
N GLY A 15 34.06 -0.69 -3.94
CA GLY A 15 33.87 -2.04 -3.41
C GLY A 15 32.81 -2.08 -2.30
N ILE A 16 32.79 -1.10 -1.40
CA ILE A 16 31.76 -0.99 -0.35
C ILE A 16 30.38 -0.72 -0.96
N GLN A 17 30.28 0.14 -1.97
CA GLN A 17 29.03 0.41 -2.68
C GLN A 17 28.48 -0.84 -3.42
N LEU A 18 29.36 -1.64 -4.04
CA LEU A 18 28.97 -2.89 -4.71
C LEU A 18 28.52 -3.98 -3.72
N VAL A 19 29.11 -4.04 -2.52
CA VAL A 19 28.70 -4.99 -1.47
C VAL A 19 27.36 -4.59 -0.84
N SER A 20 27.07 -3.28 -0.73
CA SER A 20 25.78 -2.79 -0.24
C SER A 20 24.62 -3.07 -1.20
N THR A 21 24.84 -3.12 -2.51
CA THR A 21 23.77 -3.44 -3.48
C THR A 21 23.38 -4.92 -3.55
N ALA A 22 24.14 -5.81 -2.87
CA ALA A 22 23.90 -7.25 -2.87
C ALA A 22 23.26 -7.78 -1.58
N ALA A 23 22.99 -6.92 -0.59
CA ALA A 23 22.22 -7.27 0.60
C ALA A 23 20.73 -7.32 0.27
N TRP A 24 20.35 -8.21 -0.64
CA TRP A 24 18.97 -8.55 -0.90
C TRP A 24 18.42 -9.20 0.36
N ALA A 25 17.52 -8.50 1.05
CA ALA A 25 16.76 -9.03 2.17
C ALA A 25 15.78 -10.09 1.63
N GLN A 26 16.30 -11.27 1.30
CA GLN A 26 15.47 -12.36 0.81
C GLN A 26 14.73 -12.99 1.98
N GLU A 27 13.41 -12.85 1.95
CA GLU A 27 12.54 -13.34 2.99
C GLU A 27 12.44 -14.86 2.88
N ARG A 28 12.75 -15.56 3.98
CA ARG A 28 12.72 -17.03 4.06
C ARG A 28 11.49 -17.48 4.82
N VAL A 29 10.64 -18.30 4.21
CA VAL A 29 9.41 -18.80 4.83
C VAL A 29 9.28 -20.31 4.69
N LYS A 30 8.69 -20.97 5.68
CA LYS A 30 8.53 -22.45 5.67
C LYS A 30 7.52 -22.90 4.60
N SER A 31 6.51 -22.08 4.31
CA SER A 31 5.61 -22.33 3.19
C SER A 31 5.06 -21.03 2.63
N LEU A 32 4.93 -21.01 1.31
CA LEU A 32 4.48 -19.84 0.56
C LEU A 32 2.96 -19.63 0.67
N ASN A 33 2.18 -20.72 0.77
CA ASN A 33 0.73 -20.65 0.92
C ASN A 33 0.29 -20.12 2.30
N ILE A 34 0.93 -20.56 3.39
CA ILE A 34 0.63 -20.01 4.74
C ILE A 34 0.97 -18.53 4.78
N ARG A 35 2.11 -18.13 4.19
CA ARG A 35 2.49 -16.71 4.13
C ARG A 35 1.50 -15.88 3.31
N GLN A 36 1.00 -16.40 2.19
CA GLN A 36 -0.08 -15.76 1.42
C GLN A 36 -1.32 -15.55 2.29
N PHE A 37 -1.74 -16.60 3.00
CA PHE A 37 -2.92 -16.54 3.87
C PHE A 37 -2.75 -15.51 5.00
N GLU A 38 -1.60 -15.49 5.68
CA GLU A 38 -1.29 -14.50 6.72
C GLU A 38 -1.39 -13.06 6.20
N ILE A 39 -0.87 -12.81 4.99
CA ILE A 39 -0.92 -11.50 4.35
C ILE A 39 -2.36 -11.14 3.97
N GLU A 40 -3.10 -12.08 3.37
CA GLU A 40 -4.51 -11.86 3.06
C GLU A 40 -5.33 -11.54 4.31
N GLU A 41 -5.11 -12.27 5.39
CA GLU A 41 -5.80 -12.07 6.66
C GLU A 41 -5.42 -10.73 7.32
N SER A 42 -4.14 -10.34 7.27
CA SER A 42 -3.67 -9.03 7.74
C SER A 42 -4.39 -7.89 7.02
N ILE A 43 -4.48 -7.94 5.69
CA ILE A 43 -5.18 -6.95 4.88
C ILE A 43 -6.68 -6.94 5.20
N ARG A 44 -7.33 -8.11 5.24
CA ARG A 44 -8.76 -8.22 5.58
C ARG A 44 -9.04 -7.61 6.95
N ASN A 45 -8.17 -7.87 7.92
CA ASN A 45 -8.29 -7.31 9.27
C ASN A 45 -8.07 -5.80 9.32
N GLY A 46 -7.16 -5.26 8.52
CA GLY A 46 -6.98 -3.81 8.38
C GLY A 46 -8.19 -3.11 7.76
N LEU A 47 -8.84 -3.76 6.80
CA LEU A 47 -9.97 -3.19 6.07
C LEU A 47 -11.34 -3.43 6.73
N LYS A 48 -11.43 -4.32 7.73
CA LYS A 48 -12.71 -4.79 8.30
C LYS A 48 -13.64 -3.72 8.85
N TYR A 49 -13.11 -2.56 9.23
CA TYR A 49 -13.91 -1.44 9.76
C TYR A 49 -14.49 -0.54 8.67
N TYR A 50 -14.01 -0.67 7.43
CA TYR A 50 -14.41 0.17 6.29
C TYR A 50 -15.10 -0.62 5.18
N LEU A 51 -14.75 -1.90 5.03
CA LEU A 51 -15.21 -2.76 3.94
C LEU A 51 -15.65 -4.12 4.45
N GLU A 52 -16.75 -4.61 3.89
CA GLU A 52 -17.16 -6.00 4.04
C GLU A 52 -16.43 -6.89 3.04
N PRO A 53 -16.26 -8.19 3.32
CA PRO A 53 -15.61 -9.12 2.39
C PRO A 53 -16.26 -9.25 1.01
N ARG A 54 -17.50 -8.78 0.84
CA ARG A 54 -18.23 -8.80 -0.44
C ARG A 54 -17.89 -7.60 -1.33
N ASP A 55 -17.35 -6.55 -0.73
CA ASP A 55 -17.11 -5.26 -1.37
C ASP A 55 -15.87 -5.25 -2.25
N TYR A 56 -15.02 -6.28 -2.13
CA TYR A 56 -13.76 -6.37 -2.84
C TYR A 56 -13.33 -7.81 -3.08
N ILE A 57 -12.49 -7.99 -4.08
CA ILE A 57 -11.69 -9.19 -4.30
C ILE A 57 -10.25 -8.85 -3.92
N LEU A 58 -9.70 -9.63 -3.00
CA LEU A 58 -8.29 -9.61 -2.63
C LEU A 58 -7.62 -10.87 -3.16
N ARG A 59 -6.49 -10.70 -3.84
CA ARG A 59 -5.64 -11.81 -4.28
C ARG A 59 -4.20 -11.49 -3.94
N VAL A 60 -3.57 -12.37 -3.18
CA VAL A 60 -2.13 -12.28 -2.88
C VAL A 60 -1.42 -13.41 -3.60
N LYS A 61 -0.41 -13.05 -4.38
CA LYS A 61 0.43 -14.00 -5.09
C LYS A 61 1.88 -13.78 -4.69
N LEU A 62 2.49 -14.82 -4.16
CA LEU A 62 3.91 -14.85 -3.83
C LEU A 62 4.64 -15.67 -4.88
N PHE A 63 5.82 -15.21 -5.26
CA PHE A 63 6.75 -15.90 -6.14
C PHE A 63 8.04 -16.16 -5.37
N GLY A 64 8.65 -17.31 -5.61
CA GLY A 64 9.87 -17.71 -4.92
C GLY A 64 10.36 -19.09 -5.34
N GLU A 65 11.53 -19.44 -4.82
CA GLU A 65 12.17 -20.74 -5.06
C GLU A 65 12.27 -21.53 -3.75
N GLU A 66 12.06 -22.84 -3.81
CA GLU A 66 12.32 -23.73 -2.67
C GLU A 66 13.83 -24.00 -2.60
N ARG A 67 14.45 -23.60 -1.50
CA ARG A 67 15.88 -23.80 -1.19
C ARG A 67 15.98 -24.74 0.01
N ALA A 68 16.88 -25.73 -0.07
CA ALA A 68 17.24 -26.52 1.09
C ALA A 68 18.36 -25.81 1.85
N ALA A 69 18.21 -25.62 3.16
CA ALA A 69 19.29 -25.15 4.02
C ALA A 69 20.41 -26.20 4.02
N SER A 70 21.39 -26.04 3.14
CA SER A 70 22.59 -26.84 3.19
C SER A 70 23.38 -26.40 4.41
N VAL A 71 23.32 -27.16 5.51
CA VAL A 71 24.17 -26.97 6.71
C VAL A 71 25.62 -27.37 6.38
N ALA A 72 26.16 -26.87 5.26
CA ALA A 72 27.39 -27.38 4.69
C ALA A 72 28.56 -26.39 4.76
N ASN A 73 28.37 -25.14 5.19
CA ASN A 73 29.47 -24.15 5.23
C ASN A 73 29.59 -23.37 6.55
N GLU A 74 29.12 -23.92 7.67
CA GLU A 74 29.41 -23.39 9.02
C GLU A 74 30.46 -24.23 9.76
N SER A 75 31.45 -24.79 9.06
CA SER A 75 32.61 -25.34 9.76
C SER A 75 33.46 -24.19 10.29
N LEU A 76 33.56 -24.11 11.61
CA LEU A 76 34.50 -23.23 12.30
C LEU A 76 35.91 -23.41 11.70
N PRO A 77 36.67 -22.32 11.48
CA PRO A 77 38.02 -22.40 10.94
C PRO A 77 38.89 -23.29 11.85
N GLY A 78 39.27 -24.47 11.35
CA GLY A 78 40.04 -25.48 12.08
C GLY A 78 39.36 -26.85 12.24
N PHE A 79 38.06 -26.97 11.96
CA PHE A 79 37.35 -28.26 11.93
C PHE A 79 37.13 -28.68 10.48
N GLY A 80 37.74 -29.80 10.07
CA GLY A 80 37.51 -30.40 8.76
C GLY A 80 36.05 -30.88 8.59
N PRO A 81 35.60 -31.10 7.35
CA PRO A 81 34.24 -31.55 7.08
C PRO A 81 34.01 -32.93 7.72
N ILE A 82 33.14 -32.99 8.73
CA ILE A 82 32.74 -34.24 9.36
C ILE A 82 31.68 -34.89 8.47
N GLY A 83 32.02 -36.03 7.87
CA GLY A 83 31.03 -37.01 7.39
C GLY A 83 30.73 -36.99 5.90
N LYS A 84 30.86 -38.17 5.29
CA LYS A 84 30.51 -38.49 3.90
C LYS A 84 29.00 -38.43 3.68
N LYS A 85 28.61 -38.05 2.45
CA LYS A 85 27.30 -38.23 1.79
C LYS A 85 26.28 -39.08 2.57
N GLU A 86 25.48 -38.42 3.40
CA GLU A 86 24.09 -38.79 3.63
C GLU A 86 23.26 -37.58 3.21
N SER A 87 22.16 -37.87 2.52
CA SER A 87 21.20 -36.90 1.98
C SER A 87 20.90 -35.80 2.99
N GLY A 88 21.49 -34.62 2.79
CA GLY A 88 21.35 -33.48 3.69
C GLY A 88 19.90 -33.07 3.81
N GLY A 89 19.24 -33.53 4.88
CA GLY A 89 17.92 -33.10 5.32
C GLY A 89 18.03 -31.70 5.92
N GLY A 90 18.44 -30.72 5.12
CA GLY A 90 18.24 -29.32 5.44
C GLY A 90 16.75 -29.02 5.49
N GLU A 91 16.31 -28.19 6.45
CA GLU A 91 14.96 -27.66 6.39
C GLU A 91 14.78 -26.96 5.05
N LYS A 92 13.74 -27.35 4.32
CA LYS A 92 13.36 -26.70 3.07
C LYS A 92 12.63 -25.41 3.41
N TYR A 93 13.08 -24.32 2.83
CA TYR A 93 12.45 -23.01 2.96
C TYR A 93 12.19 -22.44 1.57
N TRP A 94 11.19 -21.59 1.49
CA TRP A 94 10.91 -20.76 0.34
C TRP A 94 11.63 -19.43 0.50
N GLU A 95 12.34 -19.04 -0.53
CA GLU A 95 12.97 -17.72 -0.66
C GLU A 95 12.06 -16.87 -1.54
N ILE A 96 11.42 -15.85 -0.97
CA ILE A 96 10.47 -14.99 -1.69
C ILE A 96 11.25 -14.07 -2.62
N SER A 97 10.97 -14.18 -3.91
CA SER A 97 11.59 -13.35 -4.95
C SER A 97 10.73 -12.14 -5.32
N SER A 98 9.40 -12.26 -5.28
CA SER A 98 8.49 -11.12 -5.45
C SER A 98 7.09 -11.42 -4.92
N MET A 99 6.34 -10.36 -4.68
CA MET A 99 4.95 -10.41 -4.23
C MET A 99 4.07 -9.52 -5.12
N ARG A 100 2.86 -9.99 -5.40
CA ARG A 100 1.82 -9.19 -6.05
C ARG A 100 0.54 -9.24 -5.23
N VAL A 101 0.00 -8.07 -4.94
CA VAL A 101 -1.26 -7.91 -4.23
C VAL A 101 -2.23 -7.19 -5.16
N ASP A 102 -3.28 -7.88 -5.59
CA ASP A 102 -4.36 -7.30 -6.38
C ASP A 102 -5.57 -7.06 -5.46
N LEU A 103 -6.07 -5.82 -5.43
CA LEU A 103 -7.28 -5.42 -4.73
C LEU A 103 -8.25 -4.75 -5.70
N VAL A 104 -9.39 -5.40 -5.95
CA VAL A 104 -10.41 -4.93 -6.89
C VAL A 104 -11.69 -4.63 -6.14
N MET A 105 -12.19 -3.40 -6.25
CA MET A 105 -13.44 -3.00 -5.60
C MET A 105 -14.66 -3.39 -6.44
N HIS A 106 -15.75 -3.78 -5.76
CA HIS A 106 -17.07 -4.04 -6.36
C HIS A 106 -18.12 -2.98 -6.02
N LYS A 107 -17.76 -2.03 -5.16
CA LYS A 107 -18.60 -0.90 -4.79
C LYS A 107 -17.82 0.40 -4.87
N GLU A 108 -18.56 1.49 -4.89
CA GLU A 108 -18.00 2.82 -4.73
C GLU A 108 -17.35 2.96 -3.34
N VAL A 109 -16.12 3.48 -3.34
CA VAL A 109 -15.38 3.83 -2.13
C VAL A 109 -15.37 5.34 -1.95
N SER A 110 -15.54 5.79 -0.71
CA SER A 110 -15.36 7.21 -0.42
C SER A 110 -13.90 7.62 -0.66
N PRO A 111 -13.62 8.89 -0.99
CA PRO A 111 -12.25 9.36 -1.19
C PRO A 111 -11.33 9.09 0.02
N SER A 112 -11.86 9.18 1.25
CA SER A 112 -11.10 8.88 2.47
C SER A 112 -10.72 7.40 2.59
N VAL A 113 -11.64 6.50 2.27
CA VAL A 113 -11.39 5.05 2.28
C VAL A 113 -10.43 4.67 1.14
N ASN A 114 -10.57 5.30 -0.02
CA ASN A 114 -9.66 5.12 -1.16
C ASN A 114 -8.20 5.47 -0.78
N SER A 115 -7.98 6.63 -0.15
CA SER A 115 -6.64 7.02 0.33
C SER A 115 -6.12 6.06 1.41
N TYR A 116 -6.98 5.71 2.37
CA TYR A 116 -6.62 4.76 3.43
C TYR A 116 -6.15 3.41 2.87
N ILE A 117 -6.86 2.87 1.88
CA ILE A 117 -6.49 1.62 1.21
C ILE A 117 -5.12 1.74 0.54
N GLY A 118 -4.89 2.83 -0.20
CA GLY A 118 -3.62 3.07 -0.89
C GLY A 118 -2.41 3.13 0.03
N GLU A 119 -2.59 3.63 1.25
CA GLU A 119 -1.51 3.76 2.24
C GLU A 119 -1.32 2.49 3.07
N ILE A 120 -2.41 1.89 3.53
CA ILE A 120 -2.37 0.83 4.53
C ILE A 120 -2.16 -0.55 3.92
N VAL A 121 -2.72 -0.84 2.74
CA VAL A 121 -2.58 -2.18 2.13
C VAL A 121 -1.13 -2.53 1.82
N PRO A 122 -0.29 -1.64 1.23
CA PRO A 122 1.13 -1.94 1.05
C PRO A 122 1.86 -2.25 2.35
N LEU A 123 1.57 -1.49 3.42
CA LEU A 123 2.19 -1.65 4.72
C LEU A 123 1.80 -2.97 5.39
N LEU A 124 0.51 -3.30 5.41
CA LEU A 124 0.01 -4.56 5.99
C LEU A 124 0.46 -5.79 5.24
N SER A 125 0.74 -5.64 3.95
CA SER A 125 1.26 -6.70 3.09
C SER A 125 2.76 -6.94 3.28
N GLY A 126 3.50 -5.94 3.80
CA GLY A 126 4.95 -5.97 3.80
C GLY A 126 5.54 -5.93 2.40
N LEU A 127 4.95 -5.14 1.49
CA LEU A 127 5.47 -4.97 0.14
C LEU A 127 6.85 -4.31 0.18
N ASP A 128 7.76 -4.88 -0.59
CA ASP A 128 9.08 -4.34 -0.87
C ASP A 128 9.19 -4.02 -2.36
N TYR A 129 9.06 -2.73 -2.70
CA TYR A 129 9.14 -2.28 -4.10
C TYR A 129 10.53 -2.48 -4.71
N GLU A 130 11.59 -2.52 -3.90
CA GLU A 130 12.96 -2.77 -4.37
C GLU A 130 13.16 -4.24 -4.77
N ARG A 131 12.44 -5.15 -4.09
CA ARG A 131 12.34 -6.57 -4.47
C ARG A 131 11.55 -6.79 -5.77
N GLY A 132 10.84 -5.76 -6.25
CA GLY A 132 9.96 -5.82 -7.41
C GLY A 132 8.52 -6.22 -7.07
N ASP A 133 8.10 -5.98 -5.81
CA ASP A 133 6.73 -6.24 -5.41
C ASP A 133 5.75 -5.21 -6.00
N GLU A 134 4.53 -5.67 -6.29
CA GLU A 134 3.51 -4.87 -6.97
C GLU A 134 2.20 -4.80 -6.17
N PHE A 135 1.68 -3.59 -6.02
CA PHE A 135 0.31 -3.35 -5.54
C PHE A 135 -0.56 -2.86 -6.69
N VAL A 136 -1.60 -3.62 -7.03
CA VAL A 136 -2.58 -3.23 -8.05
C VAL A 136 -3.92 -2.97 -7.38
N TYR A 137 -4.32 -1.70 -7.38
CA TYR A 137 -5.58 -1.27 -6.79
C TYR A 137 -6.50 -0.64 -7.83
N VAL A 138 -7.72 -1.17 -7.94
CA VAL A 138 -8.75 -0.68 -8.88
C VAL A 138 -9.96 -0.17 -8.08
N PRO A 139 -10.03 1.14 -7.78
CA PRO A 139 -11.16 1.73 -7.09
C PRO A 139 -12.35 1.99 -8.02
N ILE A 140 -13.55 1.98 -7.46
CA ILE A 140 -14.73 2.60 -8.08
C ILE A 140 -14.98 3.89 -7.29
N ILE A 141 -14.82 5.04 -7.92
CA ILE A 141 -14.93 6.35 -7.26
C ILE A 141 -16.29 6.96 -7.64
N PRO A 142 -17.06 7.53 -6.70
CA PRO A 142 -18.26 8.29 -7.03
C PRO A 142 -17.91 9.45 -7.98
N ASN A 143 -18.68 9.63 -9.07
CA ASN A 143 -18.48 10.70 -10.03
C ASN A 143 -18.53 12.08 -9.35
N GLN A 144 -17.38 12.76 -9.18
CA GLN A 144 -17.30 14.11 -8.60
C GLN A 144 -17.77 15.24 -9.56
N SER A 145 -18.33 14.90 -10.72
CA SER A 145 -18.54 15.84 -11.82
C SER A 145 -19.72 16.81 -11.67
N GLU A 146 -20.60 16.66 -10.66
CA GLU A 146 -21.84 17.46 -10.59
C GLU A 146 -21.83 18.60 -9.54
N LEU A 147 -20.80 18.74 -8.71
CA LEU A 147 -20.78 19.70 -7.58
C LEU A 147 -20.13 21.07 -7.88
N LYS A 148 -20.06 21.51 -9.14
CA LYS A 148 -19.45 22.81 -9.51
C LYS A 148 -20.35 23.80 -10.27
N LYS A 149 -21.67 23.61 -10.31
CA LYS A 149 -22.56 24.51 -11.10
C LYS A 149 -23.55 25.39 -10.34
N GLU A 150 -23.53 25.45 -9.01
CA GLU A 150 -24.52 26.27 -8.30
C GLU A 150 -23.95 27.00 -7.09
N VAL A 151 -22.89 27.80 -7.30
CA VAL A 151 -22.52 28.89 -6.37
C VAL A 151 -22.02 30.08 -7.19
N GLU A 152 -22.92 30.74 -7.90
CA GLU A 152 -22.79 32.16 -8.25
C GLU A 152 -24.19 32.79 -8.18
N THR A 153 -24.69 32.99 -6.96
CA THR A 153 -25.66 34.05 -6.70
C THR A 153 -24.90 35.36 -6.51
N PRO A 154 -25.13 36.42 -7.30
CA PRO A 154 -24.80 37.75 -6.86
C PRO A 154 -25.88 38.18 -5.86
N VAL A 155 -25.41 38.58 -4.68
CA VAL A 155 -26.17 39.36 -3.71
C VAL A 155 -26.45 40.72 -4.35
N ASP A 156 -27.71 41.11 -4.46
CA ASP A 156 -28.10 42.53 -4.56
C ASP A 156 -29.41 42.79 -3.80
N GLU A 157 -29.23 43.53 -2.71
CA GLU A 157 -30.08 44.52 -2.05
C GLU A 157 -31.60 44.56 -2.33
N GLU A 158 -32.33 44.31 -1.24
CA GLU A 158 -33.32 45.24 -0.66
C GLU A 158 -34.36 45.91 -1.58
N LYS A 159 -35.57 45.33 -1.62
CA LYS A 159 -36.80 46.16 -1.61
C LYS A 159 -38.04 45.40 -1.14
N ARG A 160 -38.44 45.68 0.10
CA ARG A 160 -39.74 45.37 0.69
C ARG A 160 -40.79 46.33 0.10
N PRO A 161 -42.00 45.89 -0.30
CA PRO A 161 -43.06 46.82 -0.70
C PRO A 161 -43.97 47.10 0.51
N GLU A 162 -43.90 48.30 1.07
CA GLU A 162 -44.98 48.83 1.91
C GLU A 162 -45.24 50.31 1.57
N GLY A 163 -46.50 50.62 1.24
CA GLY A 163 -47.08 51.95 1.46
C GLY A 163 -47.54 52.78 0.25
N GLY A 164 -48.86 52.92 0.10
CA GLY A 164 -49.58 54.02 -0.61
C GLY A 164 -49.90 53.77 -2.10
N GLU A 165 -51.07 54.06 -2.68
CA GLU A 165 -52.31 54.75 -2.28
C GLU A 165 -53.46 54.27 -3.20
N GLY A 166 -54.72 54.38 -2.77
CA GLY A 166 -55.85 54.30 -3.72
C GLY A 166 -57.27 54.07 -3.17
N LYS A 167 -57.88 55.11 -2.57
CA LYS A 167 -59.32 55.49 -2.59
C LYS A 167 -60.39 54.45 -2.17
N THR A 168 -61.18 54.75 -1.12
CA THR A 168 -62.53 55.36 -1.18
C THR A 168 -63.24 55.34 0.19
N ALA A 169 -63.82 56.49 0.56
CA ALA A 169 -64.95 56.77 1.45
C ALA A 169 -65.45 55.67 2.43
N LYS A 170 -65.65 56.02 3.71
CA LYS A 170 -66.86 56.69 4.20
C LYS A 170 -66.77 56.99 5.70
N MET A 171 -67.14 58.22 6.00
CA MET A 171 -67.45 58.86 7.27
C MET A 171 -68.55 58.11 8.03
N GLU A 172 -68.37 57.85 9.33
CA GLU A 172 -69.36 58.17 10.37
C GLU A 172 -68.76 58.02 11.78
N ILE A 173 -68.90 59.10 12.53
CA ILE A 173 -68.63 59.29 13.96
C ILE A 173 -69.95 59.05 14.68
N SER A 174 -69.94 58.41 15.86
CA SER A 174 -70.74 58.73 17.07
C SER A 174 -70.35 57.70 18.13
N GLU A 175 -69.59 58.10 19.14
CA GLU A 175 -70.02 58.55 20.49
C GLU A 175 -70.05 57.39 21.49
#